data_AF-A0A642C2W6-F1
#
_entry.id   AF-A0A642C2W6-F1
#
_cell.length_a   1.000
_cell.length_b   1.000
_cell.length_c   1.000
_cell.angle_alpha   90.00
_cell.angle_beta   90.00
_cell.angle_gamma   90.00
#
_symmetry.space_group_name_H-M   'P 1'
#
loop_
_entity.id
_entity.type
_entity.pdbx_description
1 polymer ?
#
loop_
_entity_poly.entity_id
_entity_poly.type
_entity_poly.pdbx_seq_one_letter_code
_entity_poly.pdbx_strand_id
1 'polypeptide(L)'
;MVESEINKRYCQSCGMPLRFDVEEYLGTNSDGSRSDEFCYYCLKDGKYIVDISMWEMIDIWIKYTDKYNEYADTDYSPKELREILDKRLPTLNRWRQKQETSSLHHKMIQNIIVYINGHLTEVLNTDTLSSMSGLSIFHFRRVFRTATGENIGSYIQRLRMEHVAHLLISTDYTLKQIIEQTSYQTKYSIAKAFKKHFGISTSQYREKHRPNGENPATNIKPEIKVISPIKIFCIEVGEAYKNKLKYRLLWNKLLH
;
A
#
# COMPACT_ATOMS: atom_id res chain seq x y z
N MET A 1 13.34 1.43 26.94
CA MET A 1 14.29 2.55 27.20
C MET A 1 15.50 2.56 26.26
N VAL A 2 15.97 1.43 25.73
CA VAL A 2 17.13 1.38 24.82
C VAL A 2 16.77 1.82 23.38
N GLU A 3 15.59 1.43 22.87
CA GLU A 3 15.12 1.76 21.52
C GLU A 3 14.86 3.26 21.30
N SER A 4 14.49 3.99 22.36
CA SER A 4 14.18 5.43 22.31
C SER A 4 15.42 6.32 22.19
N GLU A 5 16.58 5.88 22.67
CA GLU A 5 17.84 6.63 22.52
C GLU A 5 18.49 6.39 21.16
N ILE A 6 18.35 5.18 20.60
CA ILE A 6 18.82 4.86 19.24
C ILE A 6 18.06 5.70 18.21
N ASN A 7 16.74 5.87 18.38
CA ASN A 7 15.92 6.69 17.48
C ASN A 7 16.27 8.19 17.50
N LYS A 8 16.85 8.72 18.60
CA LYS A 8 17.31 10.12 18.67
C LYS A 8 18.55 10.42 17.82
N ARG A 9 19.24 9.38 17.33
CA ARG A 9 20.37 9.55 16.40
C ARG A 9 19.95 9.61 14.94
N TYR A 10 18.65 9.52 14.64
CA TYR A 10 18.15 9.58 13.27
C TYR A 10 17.27 10.81 13.06
N CYS A 11 17.37 11.39 11.87
CA CYS A 11 16.50 12.46 11.43
C CYS A 11 15.04 11.99 11.49
N GLN A 12 14.21 12.71 12.25
CA GLN A 12 12.80 12.41 12.50
C GLN A 12 11.89 12.63 11.28
N SER A 13 12.49 12.85 10.10
CA SER A 13 11.83 12.95 8.80
C SER A 13 12.39 11.89 7.84
N CYS A 14 13.65 11.98 7.41
CA CYS A 14 14.16 11.07 6.39
C CYS A 14 14.73 9.77 6.94
N GLY A 15 14.96 9.65 8.25
CA GLY A 15 15.47 8.43 8.88
C GLY A 15 16.96 8.15 8.64
N MET A 16 17.74 9.13 8.16
CA MET A 16 19.22 9.07 8.11
C MET A 16 19.84 9.43 9.46
N PRO A 17 21.05 8.95 9.81
CA PRO A 17 21.74 9.38 11.02
C PRO A 17 22.00 10.89 11.04
N LEU A 18 21.83 11.50 12.22
CA LEU A 18 22.21 12.88 12.49
C LEU A 18 23.68 12.92 12.88
N ARG A 19 24.42 13.81 12.21
CA ARG A 19 25.85 14.06 12.43
C ARG A 19 26.01 15.29 13.32
N PHE A 20 25.97 15.06 14.64
CA PHE A 20 26.16 16.13 15.64
C PHE A 20 27.59 16.65 15.68
N ASP A 21 28.54 15.92 15.10
CA ASP A 21 29.93 16.32 14.88
C ASP A 21 30.09 17.37 13.76
N VAL A 22 29.08 17.56 12.92
CA VAL A 22 29.09 18.52 11.79
C VAL A 22 27.81 19.35 11.82
N GLU A 23 27.84 20.51 12.50
CA GLU A 23 26.66 21.35 12.71
C GLU A 23 25.95 21.78 11.40
N GLU A 24 26.69 21.92 10.30
CA GLU A 24 26.13 22.28 8.99
C GLU A 24 25.16 21.24 8.45
N TYR A 25 25.25 19.98 8.90
CA TYR A 25 24.38 18.89 8.47
C TYR A 25 23.08 18.79 9.28
N LEU A 26 22.97 19.59 10.35
CA LEU A 26 21.75 19.74 11.13
C LEU A 26 20.83 20.78 10.50
N GLY A 27 19.52 20.52 10.58
CA GLY A 27 18.49 21.45 10.14
C GLY A 27 18.47 22.73 10.97
N THR A 28 17.70 23.71 10.52
CA THR A 28 17.56 24.99 11.21
C THR A 28 16.13 25.16 11.71
N ASN A 29 15.97 25.48 12.99
CA ASN A 29 14.69 25.78 13.63
C ASN A 29 14.22 27.21 13.28
N SER A 30 12.98 27.56 13.62
CA SER A 30 12.41 28.89 13.32
C SER A 30 13.11 30.04 14.05
N ASP A 31 13.78 29.75 15.16
CA ASP A 31 14.57 30.70 15.95
C ASP A 31 16.04 30.81 15.47
N GLY A 32 16.40 30.11 14.40
CA GLY A 32 17.76 30.06 13.86
C GLY A 32 18.69 29.05 14.53
N SER A 33 18.25 28.36 15.59
CA SER A 33 19.05 27.32 16.24
C SER A 33 19.18 26.04 15.39
N ARG A 34 20.20 25.23 15.65
CA ARG A 34 20.36 23.91 15.00
C ARG A 34 19.36 22.92 15.57
N SER A 35 18.74 22.14 14.69
CA SER A 35 17.79 21.08 15.05
C SER A 35 18.52 19.85 15.57
N ASP A 36 18.08 19.33 16.70
CA ASP A 36 18.50 18.04 17.26
C ASP A 36 17.67 16.86 16.73
N GLU A 37 16.59 17.14 15.98
CA GLU A 37 15.68 16.14 15.45
C GLU A 37 15.77 15.97 13.92
N PHE A 38 16.19 16.99 13.17
CA PHE A 38 16.12 16.99 11.71
C PHE A 38 17.45 17.36 11.04
N CYS A 39 17.74 16.73 9.89
CA CYS A 39 18.90 17.08 9.08
C CYS A 39 18.62 18.30 8.17
N TYR A 40 19.69 18.90 7.65
CA TYR A 40 19.62 20.10 6.82
C TYR A 40 18.84 19.94 5.51
N TYR A 41 18.72 18.71 4.99
CA TYR A 41 17.88 18.43 3.82
C TYR A 41 16.39 18.38 4.15
N CYS A 42 16.03 18.16 5.42
CA CYS A 42 14.64 18.02 5.84
C CYS A 42 14.06 19.31 6.40
N LEU A 43 14.82 20.09 7.16
CA LEU A 43 14.31 21.26 7.88
C LEU A 43 15.22 22.48 7.71
N LYS A 44 14.62 23.60 7.31
CA LYS A 44 15.28 24.92 7.26
C LYS A 44 14.30 25.99 7.75
N ASP A 45 14.77 26.88 8.61
CA ASP A 45 14.01 27.98 9.21
C ASP A 45 12.66 27.51 9.80
N GLY A 46 12.66 26.33 10.44
CA GLY A 46 11.48 25.70 11.05
C GLY A 46 10.47 25.11 10.06
N LYS A 47 10.79 25.03 8.77
CA LYS A 47 9.92 24.50 7.72
C LYS A 47 10.53 23.29 7.03
N TYR A 48 9.67 22.33 6.68
CA TYR A 48 10.11 21.20 5.85
C TYR A 48 10.47 21.69 4.45
N ILE A 49 11.66 21.35 3.99
CA ILE A 49 12.17 21.79 2.67
C ILE A 49 11.56 20.94 1.55
N VAL A 50 11.23 19.69 1.87
CA VAL A 50 10.69 18.70 0.92
C VAL A 50 9.26 18.35 1.29
N ASP A 51 8.29 18.67 0.43
CA ASP A 51 6.91 18.19 0.56
C ASP A 51 6.72 16.91 -0.25
N ILE A 52 7.06 15.79 0.37
CA ILE A 52 6.97 14.45 -0.22
C ILE A 52 6.32 13.49 0.77
N SER A 53 5.81 12.38 0.26
CA SER A 53 5.30 11.28 1.07
C SER A 53 6.42 10.46 1.72
N MET A 54 6.06 9.72 2.78
CA MET A 54 6.95 8.75 3.41
C MET A 54 7.52 7.77 2.38
N TRP A 55 6.70 7.26 1.46
CA TRP A 55 7.15 6.34 0.42
C TRP A 55 8.10 6.98 -0.58
N GLU A 56 7.84 8.21 -1.01
CA GLU A 56 8.77 8.94 -1.88
C GLU A 56 10.11 9.18 -1.16
N MET A 57 10.08 9.39 0.15
CA MET A 57 11.28 9.45 0.96
C MET A 57 12.06 8.13 0.95
N ILE A 58 11.37 6.99 1.07
CA ILE A 58 11.97 5.65 0.92
C ILE A 58 12.55 5.50 -0.48
N ASP A 59 11.77 5.80 -1.52
CA ASP A 59 12.17 5.65 -2.92
C ASP A 59 13.41 6.51 -3.26
N ILE A 60 13.53 7.71 -2.69
CA ILE A 60 14.74 8.55 -2.77
C ILE A 60 15.93 7.82 -2.17
N TRP A 61 15.80 7.25 -0.97
CA TRP A 61 16.90 6.51 -0.35
C TRP A 61 17.26 5.23 -1.09
N ILE A 62 16.29 4.51 -1.67
CA ILE A 62 16.57 3.32 -2.48
C ILE A 62 17.36 3.72 -3.73
N LYS A 63 17.01 4.83 -4.35
CA LYS A 63 17.74 5.38 -5.51
C LYS A 63 19.17 5.80 -5.15
N TYR A 64 19.39 6.28 -3.92
CA TYR A 64 20.69 6.76 -3.43
C TYR A 64 21.21 5.89 -2.27
N THR A 65 21.11 4.56 -2.41
CA THR A 65 21.47 3.61 -1.35
C THR A 65 22.93 3.80 -0.92
N ASP A 66 23.85 4.01 -1.87
CA ASP A 66 25.28 4.21 -1.59
C ASP A 66 25.53 5.43 -0.69
N LYS A 67 24.79 6.53 -0.93
CA LYS A 67 24.89 7.73 -0.08
C LYS A 67 24.31 7.49 1.31
N TYR A 68 23.19 6.77 1.39
CA TYR A 68 22.63 6.40 2.69
C TYR A 68 23.64 5.58 3.50
N ASN A 69 24.27 4.59 2.85
CA ASN A 69 25.30 3.73 3.42
C ASN A 69 26.53 4.53 3.90
N GLU A 70 27.00 5.50 3.11
CA GLU A 70 28.08 6.43 3.50
C GLU A 70 27.72 7.21 4.78
N TYR A 71 26.51 7.79 4.84
CA TYR A 71 26.08 8.55 6.01
C TYR A 71 25.85 7.66 7.25
N ALA A 72 25.41 6.43 7.03
CA ALA A 72 25.01 5.52 8.08
C ALA A 72 26.09 4.55 8.55
N ASP A 73 27.23 4.51 7.85
CA ASP A 73 28.29 3.52 8.04
C ASP A 73 27.72 2.09 7.95
N THR A 74 27.02 1.82 6.85
CA THR A 74 26.35 0.54 6.57
C THR A 74 26.64 0.05 5.15
N ASP A 75 26.31 -1.20 4.85
CA ASP A 75 26.44 -1.79 3.51
C ASP A 75 25.14 -2.51 3.11
N TYR A 76 24.02 -1.79 3.14
CA TYR A 76 22.72 -2.35 2.76
C TYR A 76 22.60 -2.43 1.24
N SER A 77 22.01 -3.51 0.74
CA SER A 77 21.43 -3.52 -0.61
C SER A 77 20.17 -2.63 -0.67
N PRO A 78 19.75 -2.17 -1.87
CA PRO A 78 18.52 -1.38 -2.03
C PRO A 78 17.27 -2.08 -1.49
N LYS A 79 17.23 -3.42 -1.52
CA LYS A 79 16.12 -4.21 -0.99
C LYS A 79 16.12 -4.21 0.55
N GLU A 80 17.27 -4.42 1.18
CA GLU A 80 17.39 -4.42 2.64
C GLU A 80 17.09 -3.03 3.21
N LEU A 81 17.63 -1.98 2.57
CA LEU A 81 17.36 -0.60 2.97
C LEU A 81 15.87 -0.29 2.95
N ARG A 82 15.14 -0.78 1.93
CA ARG A 82 13.68 -0.64 1.86
C ARG A 82 12.97 -1.29 3.04
N GLU A 83 13.32 -2.53 3.38
CA GLU A 83 12.71 -3.24 4.51
C GLU A 83 12.98 -2.54 5.86
N ILE A 84 14.15 -1.92 6.02
CA ILE A 84 14.52 -1.14 7.20
C ILE A 84 13.70 0.15 7.27
N LEU A 85 13.66 0.91 6.19
CA LEU A 85 12.97 2.20 6.15
C LEU A 85 11.45 2.05 6.27
N ASP A 86 10.88 0.97 5.69
CA ASP A 86 9.46 0.62 5.82
C ASP A 86 9.05 0.42 7.29
N LYS A 87 9.97 -0.05 8.14
CA LYS A 87 9.74 -0.22 9.59
C LYS A 87 10.03 1.07 10.36
N ARG A 88 11.08 1.80 10.01
CA ARG A 88 11.55 2.98 10.78
C ARG A 88 10.70 4.21 10.54
N LEU A 89 10.44 4.57 9.29
CA LEU A 89 9.81 5.86 8.99
C LEU A 89 8.44 6.03 9.67
N PRO A 90 7.54 5.03 9.74
CA PRO A 90 6.28 5.15 10.46
C PRO A 90 6.39 5.55 11.94
N THR A 91 7.55 5.36 12.57
CA THR A 91 7.75 5.68 13.99
C THR A 91 8.29 7.09 14.22
N LEU A 92 8.77 7.79 13.19
CA LEU A 92 9.41 9.11 13.30
C LEU A 92 8.40 10.24 13.44
N ASN A 93 8.76 11.34 14.12
CA ASN A 93 7.83 12.45 14.42
C ASN A 93 7.07 12.99 13.20
N ARG A 94 7.73 13.11 12.03
CA ARG A 94 7.07 13.60 10.81
C ARG A 94 5.92 12.71 10.34
N TRP A 95 6.01 11.41 10.59
CA TRP A 95 5.12 10.42 10.01
C TRP A 95 4.26 9.67 11.00
N ARG A 96 4.65 9.69 12.28
CA ARG A 96 3.96 9.01 13.38
C ARG A 96 2.54 9.57 13.49
N GLN A 97 1.56 8.76 13.09
CA GLN A 97 0.16 9.11 13.20
C GLN A 97 -0.36 8.90 14.63
N LYS A 98 -1.23 9.80 15.10
CA LYS A 98 -2.03 9.56 16.32
C LYS A 98 -2.98 8.38 16.08
N GLN A 99 -3.18 7.51 17.07
CA GLN A 99 -4.01 6.30 16.92
C GLN A 99 -5.44 6.60 16.45
N GLU A 100 -6.05 7.69 16.93
CA GLU A 100 -7.39 8.12 16.50
C GLU A 100 -7.43 8.47 15.01
N THR A 101 -6.42 9.18 14.51
CA THR A 101 -6.28 9.51 13.08
C THR A 101 -6.06 8.26 12.23
N SER A 102 -5.31 7.28 12.75
CA SER A 102 -5.06 6.01 12.06
C SER A 102 -6.35 5.18 11.89
N SER A 103 -7.20 5.14 12.92
CA SER A 103 -8.52 4.48 12.86
C SER A 103 -9.44 5.11 11.81
N LEU A 104 -9.52 6.45 11.78
CA LEU A 104 -10.33 7.18 10.79
C LEU A 104 -9.82 6.95 9.35
N HIS A 105 -8.50 7.03 9.15
CA HIS A 105 -7.88 6.72 7.86
C HIS A 105 -8.16 5.29 7.41
N HIS A 106 -8.09 4.32 8.32
CA HIS A 106 -8.38 2.92 8.01
C HIS A 106 -9.82 2.77 7.48
N LYS A 107 -10.80 3.28 8.22
CA LYS A 107 -12.22 3.21 7.82
C LYS A 107 -12.47 3.92 6.48
N MET A 108 -11.85 5.07 6.27
CA MET A 108 -11.93 5.80 5.01
C MET A 108 -11.37 4.98 3.84
N ILE A 109 -10.20 4.35 4.00
CA ILE A 109 -9.60 3.52 2.96
C ILE A 109 -10.47 2.28 2.68
N GLN A 110 -11.04 1.64 3.69
CA GLN A 110 -11.96 0.52 3.49
C GLN A 110 -13.16 0.92 2.63
N ASN A 111 -13.78 2.07 2.90
CA ASN A 111 -14.90 2.57 2.08
C ASN A 111 -14.50 2.80 0.62
N ILE A 112 -13.29 3.32 0.39
CA ILE A 112 -12.78 3.56 -0.96
C ILE A 112 -12.46 2.23 -1.67
N ILE A 113 -11.91 1.24 -0.97
CA ILE A 113 -11.70 -0.10 -1.51
C ILE A 113 -13.03 -0.74 -1.92
N VAL A 114 -14.05 -0.66 -1.06
CA VAL A 114 -15.40 -1.15 -1.37
C VAL A 114 -15.95 -0.45 -2.60
N TYR A 115 -15.81 0.87 -2.69
CA TYR A 115 -16.25 1.64 -3.84
C TYR A 115 -15.51 1.21 -5.12
N ILE A 116 -14.18 1.12 -5.11
CA ILE A 116 -13.38 0.68 -6.25
C ILE A 116 -13.85 -0.69 -6.75
N ASN A 117 -14.02 -1.66 -5.84
CA ASN A 117 -14.45 -3.02 -6.19
C ASN A 117 -15.83 -3.05 -6.85
N GLY A 118 -16.76 -2.18 -6.43
CA GLY A 118 -18.10 -2.06 -7.02
C GLY A 118 -18.14 -1.36 -8.38
N HIS A 119 -17.08 -0.63 -8.75
CA HIS A 119 -17.05 0.24 -9.95
C HIS A 119 -15.83 -0.05 -10.85
N LEU A 120 -15.26 -1.26 -10.80
CA LEU A 120 -14.04 -1.60 -11.56
C LEU A 120 -14.19 -1.48 -13.08
N THR A 121 -15.42 -1.64 -13.58
CA THR A 121 -15.78 -1.57 -15.00
C THR A 121 -15.96 -0.12 -15.48
N GLU A 122 -16.04 0.84 -14.57
CA GLU A 122 -16.28 2.25 -14.87
C GLU A 122 -14.97 3.07 -14.97
N VAL A 123 -15.08 4.32 -15.39
CA VAL A 123 -13.95 5.26 -15.41
C VAL A 123 -13.71 5.79 -14.00
N LEU A 124 -12.76 5.16 -13.29
CA LEU A 124 -12.31 5.61 -11.98
C LEU A 124 -11.26 6.72 -12.10
N ASN A 125 -11.61 7.93 -11.64
CA ASN A 125 -10.68 9.04 -11.52
C ASN A 125 -10.15 9.14 -10.08
N THR A 126 -8.82 9.28 -9.94
CA THR A 126 -8.15 9.44 -8.64
C THR A 126 -8.60 10.70 -7.90
N ASP A 127 -8.91 11.79 -8.62
CA ASP A 127 -9.43 13.03 -8.02
C ASP A 127 -10.79 12.80 -7.36
N THR A 128 -11.67 12.05 -8.02
CA THR A 128 -13.00 11.66 -7.48
C THR A 128 -12.86 10.75 -6.27
N LEU A 129 -11.95 9.77 -6.32
CA LEU A 129 -11.71 8.89 -5.16
C LEU A 129 -11.11 9.67 -3.98
N SER A 130 -10.30 10.69 -4.27
CA SER A 130 -9.76 11.57 -3.23
C SER A 130 -10.82 12.43 -2.57
N SER A 131 -11.79 12.98 -3.32
CA SER A 131 -12.82 13.84 -2.72
C SER A 131 -13.72 13.09 -1.74
N MET A 132 -13.92 11.78 -1.94
CA MET A 132 -14.62 10.90 -1.00
C MET A 132 -13.90 10.75 0.35
N SER A 133 -12.59 11.00 0.40
CA SER A 133 -11.78 10.83 1.61
C SER A 133 -11.81 12.04 2.55
N GLY A 134 -12.23 13.22 2.06
CA GLY A 134 -12.07 14.49 2.79
C GLY A 134 -10.62 14.94 2.95
N LEU A 135 -9.66 14.27 2.31
CA LEU A 135 -8.23 14.60 2.32
C LEU A 135 -7.82 15.30 1.01
N SER A 136 -6.75 16.07 1.08
CA SER A 136 -6.06 16.52 -0.15
C SER A 136 -5.57 15.32 -0.94
N ILE A 137 -5.48 15.43 -2.27
CA ILE A 137 -5.07 14.33 -3.15
C ILE A 137 -3.70 13.75 -2.80
N PHE A 138 -2.76 14.58 -2.37
CA PHE A 138 -1.43 14.13 -1.95
C PHE A 138 -1.50 13.31 -0.65
N HIS A 139 -2.28 13.77 0.33
CA HIS A 139 -2.44 13.06 1.59
C HIS A 139 -3.24 11.76 1.38
N PHE A 140 -4.30 11.79 0.57
CA PHE A 140 -5.07 10.62 0.20
C PHE A 140 -4.21 9.53 -0.45
N ARG A 141 -3.42 9.88 -1.48
CA ARG A 141 -2.52 8.92 -2.15
C ARG A 141 -1.54 8.27 -1.17
N ARG A 142 -1.02 9.05 -0.23
CA ARG A 142 -0.10 8.58 0.82
C ARG A 142 -0.81 7.60 1.76
N VAL A 143 -1.96 7.98 2.30
CA VAL A 143 -2.74 7.14 3.22
C VAL A 143 -3.17 5.84 2.52
N PHE A 144 -3.63 5.92 1.27
CA PHE A 144 -4.00 4.74 0.48
C PHE A 144 -2.82 3.80 0.29
N ARG A 145 -1.66 4.30 -0.17
CA ARG A 145 -0.46 3.46 -0.38
C ARG A 145 0.05 2.85 0.91
N THR A 146 0.02 3.58 2.03
CA THR A 146 0.39 3.03 3.34
C THR A 146 -0.56 1.91 3.79
N ALA A 147 -1.86 2.04 3.50
CA ALA A 147 -2.85 1.05 3.89
C ALA A 147 -2.88 -0.20 2.98
N THR A 148 -2.63 -0.04 1.67
CA THR A 148 -2.75 -1.14 0.70
C THR A 148 -1.40 -1.70 0.23
N GLY A 149 -0.30 -1.00 0.48
CA GLY A 149 1.04 -1.34 -0.02
C GLY A 149 1.32 -0.89 -1.45
N GLU A 150 0.32 -0.33 -2.16
CA GLU A 150 0.47 0.08 -3.56
C GLU A 150 -0.26 1.40 -3.84
N ASN A 151 0.19 2.13 -4.87
CA ASN A 151 -0.54 3.34 -5.26
C ASN A 151 -1.90 2.98 -5.86
N ILE A 152 -2.87 3.88 -5.75
CA ILE A 152 -4.26 3.64 -6.18
C ILE A 152 -4.41 3.27 -7.65
N GLY A 153 -3.59 3.84 -8.55
CA GLY A 153 -3.63 3.51 -9.97
C GLY A 153 -3.18 2.07 -10.23
N SER A 154 -2.08 1.66 -9.59
CA SER A 154 -1.58 0.27 -9.63
C SER A 154 -2.58 -0.70 -9.02
N TYR A 155 -3.22 -0.33 -7.90
CA TYR A 155 -4.27 -1.13 -7.26
C TYR A 155 -5.44 -1.41 -8.19
N ILE A 156 -6.02 -0.37 -8.79
CA ILE A 156 -7.13 -0.49 -9.74
C ILE A 156 -6.70 -1.32 -10.97
N GLN A 157 -5.50 -1.05 -11.49
CA GLN A 157 -4.95 -1.76 -12.64
C GLN A 157 -4.76 -3.25 -12.36
N ARG A 158 -4.27 -3.61 -11.17
CA ARG A 158 -4.12 -5.01 -10.74
C ARG A 158 -5.48 -5.71 -10.66
N LEU A 159 -6.45 -5.12 -9.95
CA LEU A 159 -7.79 -5.69 -9.82
C LEU A 159 -8.48 -5.89 -11.19
N ARG A 160 -8.33 -4.94 -12.11
CA ARG A 160 -8.86 -5.09 -13.48
C ARG A 160 -8.19 -6.25 -14.22
N MET A 161 -6.89 -6.46 -14.06
CA MET A 161 -6.19 -7.59 -14.70
C MET A 161 -6.59 -8.92 -14.07
N GLU A 162 -6.76 -8.98 -12.75
CA GLU A 162 -7.30 -10.15 -12.05
C GLU A 162 -8.72 -10.48 -12.53
N HIS A 163 -9.58 -9.47 -12.72
CA HIS A 163 -10.92 -9.67 -13.27
C HIS A 163 -10.88 -10.19 -14.73
N VAL A 164 -10.02 -9.62 -15.58
CA VAL A 164 -9.82 -10.15 -16.95
C VAL A 164 -9.32 -11.59 -16.90
N ALA A 165 -8.38 -11.92 -16.02
CA ALA A 165 -7.87 -13.28 -15.88
C ALA A 165 -8.98 -14.25 -15.48
N HIS A 166 -9.85 -13.84 -14.56
CA HIS A 166 -11.04 -14.60 -14.20
C HIS A 166 -11.95 -14.85 -15.41
N LEU A 167 -12.33 -13.81 -16.16
CA LEU A 167 -13.18 -13.95 -17.34
C LEU A 167 -12.56 -14.87 -18.42
N LEU A 168 -11.23 -14.83 -18.59
CA LEU A 168 -10.52 -15.69 -19.54
C LEU A 168 -10.63 -17.18 -19.19
N ILE A 169 -10.73 -17.54 -17.91
CA ILE A 169 -10.76 -18.96 -17.48
C ILE A 169 -12.17 -19.46 -17.15
N SER A 170 -13.09 -18.56 -16.77
CA SER A 170 -14.46 -18.92 -16.37
C SER A 170 -15.50 -18.78 -17.49
N THR A 171 -15.17 -18.15 -18.62
CA THR A 171 -16.09 -17.91 -19.73
C THR A 171 -15.48 -18.20 -21.11
N ASP A 172 -16.34 -18.32 -22.12
CA ASP A 172 -15.95 -18.36 -23.54
C ASP A 172 -15.87 -16.96 -24.18
N TYR A 173 -15.89 -15.89 -23.39
CA TYR A 173 -15.89 -14.54 -23.93
C TYR A 173 -14.65 -14.27 -24.77
N THR A 174 -14.89 -13.73 -25.97
CA THR A 174 -13.82 -13.17 -26.80
C THR A 174 -13.24 -11.93 -26.12
N LEU A 175 -12.02 -11.53 -26.50
CA LEU A 175 -11.45 -10.26 -26.03
C LEU A 175 -12.32 -9.04 -26.37
N LYS A 176 -13.20 -9.15 -27.39
CA LYS A 176 -14.16 -8.08 -27.71
C LYS A 176 -15.23 -7.96 -26.62
N GLN A 177 -15.79 -9.08 -26.16
CA GLN A 177 -16.80 -9.11 -25.11
C GLN A 177 -16.19 -8.75 -23.73
N ILE A 178 -14.94 -9.17 -23.48
CA ILE A 178 -14.24 -8.80 -22.24
C ILE A 178 -14.01 -7.28 -22.16
N ILE A 179 -13.82 -6.58 -23.29
CA ILE A 179 -13.74 -5.11 -23.30
C ILE A 179 -15.00 -4.49 -22.69
N GLU A 180 -16.18 -4.98 -23.07
CA GLU A 180 -17.47 -4.47 -22.58
C GLU A 180 -17.66 -4.68 -21.06
N GLN A 181 -16.90 -5.60 -20.47
CA GLN A 181 -16.89 -5.90 -19.03
C GLN A 181 -15.73 -5.21 -18.30
N THR A 182 -15.05 -4.26 -18.95
CA THR A 182 -13.92 -3.54 -18.36
C THR A 182 -13.91 -2.08 -18.82
N SER A 183 -13.13 -1.23 -18.16
CA SER A 183 -13.01 0.18 -18.57
C SER A 183 -12.06 0.40 -19.77
N TYR A 184 -11.57 -0.66 -20.42
CA TYR A 184 -10.59 -0.54 -21.51
C TYR A 184 -11.27 -0.24 -22.83
N GLN A 185 -10.64 0.60 -23.66
CA GLN A 185 -11.23 1.00 -24.95
C GLN A 185 -10.84 0.07 -26.12
N THR A 186 -9.73 -0.67 -26.00
CA THR A 186 -9.20 -1.47 -27.12
C THR A 186 -8.66 -2.83 -26.67
N LYS A 187 -8.70 -3.80 -27.60
CA LYS A 187 -8.12 -5.15 -27.40
C LYS A 187 -6.61 -5.07 -27.16
N TYR A 188 -5.94 -4.15 -27.86
CA TYR A 188 -4.50 -3.94 -27.73
C TYR A 188 -4.14 -3.47 -26.31
N SER A 189 -4.89 -2.52 -25.76
CA SER A 189 -4.66 -2.01 -24.40
C SER A 189 -4.78 -3.11 -23.35
N ILE A 190 -5.81 -3.95 -23.44
CA ILE A 190 -5.97 -5.12 -22.54
C ILE A 190 -4.82 -6.09 -22.73
N ALA A 191 -4.52 -6.54 -23.95
CA ALA A 191 -3.49 -7.53 -24.20
C ALA A 191 -2.11 -7.07 -23.72
N LYS A 192 -1.78 -5.79 -23.95
CA LYS A 192 -0.52 -5.17 -23.49
C LYS A 192 -0.45 -5.10 -21.96
N ALA A 193 -1.51 -4.62 -21.30
CA ALA A 193 -1.56 -4.55 -19.84
C ALA A 193 -1.50 -5.94 -19.21
N PHE A 194 -2.23 -6.91 -19.78
CA PHE A 194 -2.29 -8.28 -19.30
C PHE A 194 -0.93 -8.97 -19.39
N LYS A 195 -0.26 -8.87 -20.56
CA LYS A 195 1.09 -9.42 -20.73
C LYS A 195 2.11 -8.78 -19.79
N LYS A 196 1.99 -7.47 -19.54
CA LYS A 196 2.84 -6.78 -18.55
C LYS A 196 2.60 -7.29 -17.13
N HIS A 197 1.35 -7.62 -16.78
CA HIS A 197 0.98 -8.04 -15.44
C HIS A 197 1.28 -9.52 -15.16
N PHE A 198 0.92 -10.43 -16.08
CA PHE A 198 1.03 -11.88 -15.91
C PHE A 198 2.23 -12.51 -16.64
N GLY A 199 2.98 -11.74 -17.44
CA GLY A 199 4.13 -12.22 -18.21
C GLY A 199 3.80 -13.00 -19.48
N ILE A 200 2.55 -13.46 -19.64
CA ILE A 200 2.07 -14.24 -20.79
C ILE A 200 0.87 -13.58 -21.47
N SER A 201 0.62 -13.95 -22.73
CA SER A 201 -0.54 -13.42 -23.48
C SER A 201 -1.86 -13.94 -22.91
N THR A 202 -2.96 -13.24 -23.20
CA THR A 202 -4.32 -13.66 -22.80
C THR A 202 -4.71 -15.03 -23.36
N SER A 203 -4.32 -15.35 -24.60
CA SER A 203 -4.56 -16.66 -25.21
C SER A 203 -3.79 -17.77 -24.50
N GLN A 204 -2.49 -17.56 -24.25
CA GLN A 204 -1.66 -18.52 -23.49
C GLN A 204 -2.17 -18.70 -22.06
N TYR A 205 -2.63 -17.62 -21.41
CA TYR A 205 -3.19 -17.69 -20.07
C TYR A 205 -4.46 -18.55 -20.05
N ARG A 206 -5.36 -18.33 -21.02
CA ARG A 206 -6.58 -19.14 -21.19
C ARG A 206 -6.23 -20.61 -21.42
N GLU A 207 -5.37 -20.92 -22.37
CA GLU A 207 -4.99 -22.30 -22.69
C GLU A 207 -4.39 -23.03 -21.48
N LYS A 208 -3.56 -22.34 -20.69
CA LYS A 208 -2.86 -22.94 -19.54
C LYS A 208 -3.76 -23.14 -18.31
N HIS A 209 -4.71 -22.24 -18.07
CA HIS A 209 -5.46 -22.19 -16.80
C HIS A 209 -6.96 -22.45 -16.93
N ARG A 210 -7.48 -22.53 -18.16
CA ARG A 210 -8.86 -22.94 -18.36
C ARG A 210 -9.00 -24.38 -17.83
N PRO A 211 -9.99 -24.66 -16.97
CA PRO A 211 -10.21 -26.02 -16.48
C PRO A 211 -10.48 -26.94 -17.67
N ASN A 212 -9.56 -27.89 -17.92
CA ASN A 212 -9.81 -28.98 -18.84
C ASN A 212 -10.68 -30.01 -18.09
N GLY A 213 -12.01 -29.91 -18.24
CA GLY A 213 -12.97 -30.82 -17.61
C GLY A 213 -13.39 -30.44 -16.18
N GLU A 214 -14.30 -31.24 -15.62
CA GLU A 214 -14.87 -31.06 -14.27
C GLU A 214 -13.77 -31.00 -13.20
N ASN A 215 -13.48 -29.81 -12.69
CA ASN A 215 -12.66 -29.66 -11.50
C ASN A 215 -13.51 -30.03 -10.26
N PRO A 216 -13.16 -31.08 -9.49
CA PRO A 216 -13.93 -31.48 -8.31
C PRO A 216 -14.05 -30.37 -7.26
N ALA A 217 -13.05 -29.47 -7.18
CA ALA A 217 -13.06 -28.32 -6.28
C ALA A 217 -14.02 -27.20 -6.72
N THR A 218 -14.47 -27.20 -7.98
CA THR A 218 -15.51 -26.29 -8.48
C THR A 218 -16.87 -26.97 -8.61
N ASN A 219 -16.97 -28.28 -8.34
CA ASN A 219 -18.23 -29.03 -8.28
C ASN A 219 -18.94 -28.78 -6.93
N ILE A 220 -19.01 -27.51 -6.55
CA ILE A 220 -19.77 -27.05 -5.40
C ILE A 220 -21.22 -26.94 -5.87
N LYS A 221 -22.15 -27.62 -5.18
CA LYS A 221 -23.59 -27.44 -5.41
C LYS A 221 -24.06 -26.28 -4.52
N PRO A 222 -24.24 -25.05 -5.04
CA PRO A 222 -24.72 -23.96 -4.22
C PRO A 222 -26.16 -24.26 -3.77
N GLU A 223 -26.45 -23.98 -2.51
CA GLU A 223 -27.79 -24.04 -1.94
C GLU A 223 -28.15 -22.64 -1.43
N ILE A 224 -29.22 -22.04 -1.96
CA ILE A 224 -29.71 -20.75 -1.48
C ILE A 224 -30.51 -21.01 -0.20
N LYS A 225 -29.98 -20.55 0.94
CA LYS A 225 -30.66 -20.61 2.25
C LYS A 225 -31.05 -19.22 2.70
N VAL A 226 -32.31 -19.06 3.10
CA VAL A 226 -32.74 -17.88 3.85
C VAL A 226 -32.45 -18.13 5.32
N ILE A 227 -31.64 -17.28 5.93
CA ILE A 227 -31.24 -17.40 7.33
C ILE A 227 -31.95 -16.30 8.11
N SER A 228 -32.58 -16.64 9.23
CA SER A 228 -33.17 -15.64 10.14
C SER A 228 -32.09 -14.69 10.66
N PRO A 229 -32.40 -13.41 10.94
CA PRO A 229 -31.43 -12.48 11.51
C PRO A 229 -30.76 -13.04 12.76
N ILE A 230 -29.43 -13.13 12.75
CA ILE A 230 -28.64 -13.63 13.88
C ILE A 230 -27.92 -12.45 14.54
N LYS A 231 -28.01 -12.35 15.87
CA LYS A 231 -27.15 -11.44 16.62
C LYS A 231 -25.75 -12.05 16.67
N ILE A 232 -24.79 -11.37 16.05
CA ILE A 232 -23.39 -11.79 16.06
C ILE A 232 -22.56 -10.83 16.92
N PHE A 233 -21.59 -11.38 17.63
CA PHE A 233 -20.45 -10.63 18.16
C PHE A 233 -19.27 -10.85 17.21
N CYS A 234 -18.68 -9.78 16.73
CA CYS A 234 -17.49 -9.84 15.90
C CYS A 234 -16.34 -9.06 16.56
N ILE A 235 -15.12 -9.52 16.31
CA ILE A 235 -13.90 -8.76 16.59
C ILE A 235 -13.28 -8.49 15.23
N GLU A 236 -13.20 -7.21 14.87
CA GLU A 236 -12.52 -6.80 13.63
C GLU A 236 -11.02 -6.85 13.85
N VAL A 237 -10.32 -7.62 13.02
CA VAL A 237 -8.88 -7.79 13.14
C VAL A 237 -8.26 -7.65 11.77
N GLY A 238 -7.50 -6.56 11.58
CA GLY A 238 -6.95 -6.15 10.28
C GLY A 238 -6.13 -7.25 9.58
N GLU A 239 -4.80 -7.22 9.66
CA GLU A 239 -3.95 -8.17 8.89
C GLU A 239 -3.87 -9.59 9.49
N ALA A 240 -4.91 -10.08 10.18
CA ALA A 240 -4.86 -11.36 10.89
C ALA A 240 -4.62 -12.58 9.97
N TYR A 241 -5.06 -12.50 8.70
CA TYR A 241 -4.87 -13.57 7.72
C TYR A 241 -3.41 -13.79 7.30
N LYS A 242 -2.52 -12.82 7.54
CA LYS A 242 -1.09 -12.97 7.24
C LYS A 242 -0.33 -13.76 8.32
N ASN A 243 -0.93 -13.99 9.50
CA ASN A 243 -0.27 -14.67 10.61
C ASN A 243 -1.20 -15.69 11.29
N LYS A 244 -0.97 -16.97 10.97
CA LYS A 244 -1.74 -18.13 11.47
C LYS A 244 -1.77 -18.24 13.01
N LEU A 245 -0.75 -17.72 13.69
CA LEU A 245 -0.62 -17.73 15.15
C LEU A 245 -1.50 -16.64 15.78
N LYS A 246 -1.54 -15.44 15.19
CA LYS A 246 -2.47 -14.37 15.59
C LYS A 246 -3.92 -14.82 15.48
N TYR A 247 -4.29 -15.46 14.36
CA TYR A 247 -5.65 -16.00 14.17
C TYR A 247 -6.07 -16.93 15.31
N ARG A 248 -5.24 -17.91 15.67
CA ARG A 248 -5.52 -18.84 16.77
C ARG A 248 -5.68 -18.13 18.12
N LEU A 249 -4.81 -17.17 18.42
CA LEU A 249 -4.90 -16.40 19.67
C LEU A 249 -6.18 -15.56 19.75
N LEU A 250 -6.61 -14.97 18.63
CA LEU A 250 -7.85 -14.20 18.55
C LEU A 250 -9.09 -15.08 18.65
N TRP A 251 -9.06 -16.24 17.99
CA TRP A 251 -10.13 -17.22 18.09
C TRP A 251 -10.33 -17.69 19.53
N ASN A 252 -9.24 -17.95 20.26
CA ASN A 252 -9.32 -18.33 21.66
C ASN A 252 -9.93 -17.24 22.57
N LYS A 253 -9.81 -15.95 22.21
CA LYS A 253 -10.46 -14.85 22.94
C LYS A 253 -11.96 -14.74 22.70
N LEU A 254 -12.50 -15.39 21.68
CA LEU A 254 -13.94 -15.45 21.41
C LEU A 254 -14.61 -16.64 22.13
N LEU A 255 -13.82 -17.61 22.58
CA LEU A 255 -14.29 -18.82 23.24
C LEU A 255 -14.33 -18.71 24.78
N HIS A 256 -13.83 -17.60 25.33
CA HIS A 256 -13.73 -17.30 26.76
C HIS A 256 -14.19 -15.87 27.03
#